data_AF-M9PDF8-F1
#
_entry.id   AF-M9PDF8-F1
#
_cell.length_a   1.000
_cell.length_b   1.000
_cell.length_c   1.000
_cell.angle_alpha   90.00
_cell.angle_beta   90.00
_cell.angle_gamma   90.00
#
_symmetry.space_group_name_H-M   'P 1'
#
loop_
_entity.id
_entity.type
_entity.pdbx_description
1 polymer ?
#
loop_
_entity_poly.entity_id
_entity_poly.type
_entity_poly.pdbx_seq_one_letter_code
_entity_poly.pdbx_strand_id
1 'polypeptide(L)'
;MLPYNVRNAGGGSVGGILRRTGQGSGTGSTILGNGNSPGALGAGKVSSSLENHRQPPLELLVFGYACKIFRDDEKAREMDHGKQLIPWMGDVNLKIDRYDVRGALCELAPHEAPPGGYGNRLEYLSAEEQRAEQLCEEERYLFLYNNEEELRLRQVLQVS
;
A
#
# COMPACT_ATOMS: atom_id res chain seq x y z
N MET A 1 4.80 -35.30 28.86
CA MET A 1 5.72 -34.31 28.28
C MET A 1 6.51 -35.03 27.20
N LEU A 2 6.18 -34.81 25.92
CA LEU A 2 6.83 -35.52 24.82
C LEU A 2 8.10 -34.79 24.40
N PRO A 3 9.24 -35.49 24.17
CA PRO A 3 10.45 -34.86 23.73
C PRO A 3 10.34 -34.47 22.25
N TYR A 4 10.63 -33.21 21.95
CA TYR A 4 10.74 -32.68 20.59
C TYR A 4 12.08 -33.12 20.01
N ASN A 5 12.02 -33.91 18.92
CA ASN A 5 13.20 -34.26 18.13
C ASN A 5 13.68 -33.03 17.34
N VAL A 6 14.87 -32.52 17.69
CA VAL A 6 15.61 -31.55 16.87
C VAL A 6 16.15 -32.30 15.65
N ARG A 7 15.45 -32.18 14.51
CA ARG A 7 16.02 -32.55 13.22
C ARG A 7 17.10 -31.53 12.88
N ASN A 8 18.36 -31.97 12.94
CA ASN A 8 19.49 -31.22 12.42
C ASN A 8 19.29 -31.06 10.90
N ALA A 9 18.82 -29.90 10.46
CA ALA A 9 18.70 -29.57 9.04
C ALA A 9 20.06 -29.15 8.49
N GLY A 10 20.98 -30.11 8.39
CA GLY A 10 22.10 -30.04 7.46
C GLY A 10 21.54 -30.26 6.05
N GLY A 11 21.24 -29.18 5.34
CA GLY A 11 20.73 -29.21 3.97
C GLY A 11 21.48 -28.20 3.12
N GLY A 12 22.65 -28.62 2.61
CA GLY A 12 23.38 -27.87 1.60
C GLY A 12 22.51 -27.70 0.36
N SER A 13 22.37 -26.46 -0.11
CA SER A 13 21.71 -26.15 -1.38
C SER A 13 22.63 -26.58 -2.52
N VAL A 14 22.45 -27.81 -2.98
CA VAL A 14 23.02 -28.31 -4.22
C VAL A 14 22.10 -27.89 -5.37
N GLY A 15 22.61 -27.06 -6.28
CA GLY A 15 22.00 -26.85 -7.60
C GLY A 15 21.27 -25.51 -7.76
N GLY A 16 21.83 -24.64 -8.61
CA GLY A 16 21.16 -23.39 -9.00
C GLY A 16 22.08 -22.27 -9.49
N ILE A 17 23.32 -22.53 -9.90
CA ILE A 17 24.12 -21.55 -10.63
C ILE A 17 24.13 -21.99 -12.09
N LEU A 18 23.38 -21.27 -12.93
CA LEU A 18 23.51 -21.37 -14.38
C LEU A 18 24.84 -20.74 -14.78
N ARG A 19 25.92 -21.54 -14.69
CA ARG A 19 27.24 -21.21 -15.21
C ARG A 19 27.18 -21.34 -16.73
N ARG A 20 27.00 -20.21 -17.41
CA ARG A 20 27.22 -20.08 -18.85
C ARG A 20 28.72 -20.31 -19.09
N THR A 21 29.06 -21.48 -19.64
CA THR A 21 30.43 -21.76 -20.10
C THR A 21 30.69 -20.93 -21.36
N GLY A 22 31.52 -19.90 -21.24
CA GLY A 22 32.01 -19.10 -22.35
C GLY A 22 33.31 -18.43 -21.95
N GLN A 23 34.40 -18.80 -22.62
CA GLN A 23 35.71 -18.15 -22.54
C GLN A 23 35.58 -16.64 -22.74
N GLY A 24 36.21 -15.85 -21.86
CA GLY A 24 36.29 -14.41 -22.01
C GLY A 24 37.07 -13.79 -20.86
N SER A 25 38.35 -13.49 -21.10
CA SER A 25 39.20 -12.66 -20.26
C SER A 25 38.58 -11.27 -20.08
N GLY A 26 38.51 -10.75 -18.85
CA GLY A 26 37.99 -9.41 -18.60
C GLY A 26 37.99 -9.03 -17.13
N THR A 27 38.93 -8.16 -16.78
CA THR A 27 39.08 -7.44 -15.51
C THR A 27 37.81 -6.66 -15.15
N GLY A 28 37.15 -7.01 -14.04
CA GLY A 28 36.00 -6.28 -13.51
C GLY A 28 36.41 -5.27 -12.44
N SER A 29 36.59 -4.01 -12.85
CA SER A 29 36.80 -2.85 -11.97
C SER A 29 35.48 -2.45 -11.31
N THR A 30 35.49 -2.23 -10.00
CA THR A 30 34.38 -1.66 -9.22
C THR A 30 34.34 -0.15 -9.39
N ILE A 31 33.24 0.40 -9.89
CA ILE A 31 32.99 1.85 -9.87
C ILE A 31 31.73 2.10 -9.04
N LEU A 32 31.93 2.76 -7.90
CA LEU A 32 30.89 3.43 -7.11
C LEU A 32 30.62 4.80 -7.75
N GLY A 33 29.35 5.18 -7.89
CA GLY A 33 28.96 6.50 -8.40
C GLY A 33 27.66 6.96 -7.76
N ASN A 34 27.77 7.94 -6.87
CA ASN A 34 26.68 8.61 -6.16
C ASN A 34 26.41 9.97 -6.82
N GLY A 35 25.14 10.35 -6.97
CA GLY A 35 24.73 11.76 -6.83
C GLY A 35 24.29 12.56 -8.09
N ASN A 36 23.06 13.06 -7.98
CA ASN A 36 22.51 14.34 -8.45
C ASN A 36 22.24 14.62 -9.95
N SER A 37 20.94 14.71 -10.24
CA SER A 37 20.35 15.50 -11.32
C SER A 37 20.18 16.98 -10.93
N PRO A 38 20.18 17.90 -11.91
CA PRO A 38 19.28 19.04 -11.88
C PRO A 38 18.35 19.04 -13.12
N GLY A 39 17.14 19.55 -12.90
CA GLY A 39 16.02 19.44 -13.83
C GLY A 39 16.08 20.34 -15.07
N ALA A 40 15.21 20.01 -16.03
CA ALA A 40 14.80 20.88 -17.11
C ALA A 40 13.32 20.64 -17.41
N LEU A 41 12.56 21.73 -17.40
CA LEU A 41 11.12 21.85 -17.59
C LEU A 41 10.73 21.51 -19.04
N GLY A 42 9.71 20.69 -19.22
CA GLY A 42 9.06 20.44 -20.51
C GLY A 42 7.55 20.47 -20.36
N ALA A 43 6.94 21.61 -20.71
CA ALA A 43 5.50 21.78 -20.78
C ALA A 43 4.95 20.99 -21.98
N GLY A 44 4.37 19.81 -21.71
CA GLY A 44 3.65 19.00 -22.69
C GLY A 44 2.14 19.15 -22.48
N LYS A 45 1.49 19.92 -23.36
CA LYS A 45 0.04 20.05 -23.45
C LYS A 45 -0.54 18.73 -23.97
N VAL A 46 -1.16 17.92 -23.11
CA VAL A 46 -1.90 16.72 -23.53
C VAL A 46 -3.36 17.07 -23.77
N SER A 47 -3.72 17.11 -25.05
CA SER A 47 -5.11 17.18 -25.51
C SER A 47 -5.77 15.83 -25.21
N SER A 48 -6.72 15.78 -24.30
CA SER A 48 -7.48 14.58 -23.99
C SER A 48 -8.50 14.30 -25.08
N SER A 49 -8.09 13.57 -26.12
CA SER A 49 -9.02 12.87 -27.01
C SER A 49 -9.52 11.63 -26.27
N LEU A 50 -10.77 11.69 -25.83
CA LEU A 50 -11.49 10.62 -25.15
C LEU A 50 -11.85 9.53 -26.18
N GLU A 51 -10.88 8.73 -26.59
CA GLU A 51 -11.17 7.48 -27.29
C GLU A 51 -11.10 6.32 -26.29
N ASN A 52 -12.22 5.60 -26.23
CA ASN A 52 -12.48 4.44 -25.40
C ASN A 52 -11.59 3.27 -25.86
N HIS A 53 -10.29 3.33 -25.58
CA HIS A 53 -9.39 2.21 -25.74
C HIS A 53 -9.53 1.32 -24.51
N ARG A 54 -10.35 0.27 -24.62
CA ARG A 54 -10.28 -0.91 -23.75
C ARG A 54 -8.87 -1.51 -23.90
N GLN A 55 -7.91 -0.91 -23.22
CA GLN A 55 -6.55 -1.40 -23.11
C GLN A 55 -6.68 -2.84 -22.57
N PRO A 56 -6.14 -3.86 -23.27
CA PRO A 56 -6.11 -5.21 -22.72
C PRO A 56 -5.44 -5.15 -21.32
N PRO A 57 -5.90 -5.94 -20.34
CA PRO A 57 -5.34 -5.92 -19.00
C PRO A 57 -3.81 -6.03 -19.09
N LEU A 58 -3.10 -5.03 -18.57
CA LEU A 58 -1.64 -5.04 -18.54
C LEU A 58 -1.20 -6.27 -17.73
N GLU A 59 -0.51 -7.20 -18.39
CA GLU A 59 0.01 -8.40 -17.73
C GLU A 59 1.22 -8.01 -16.87
N LEU A 60 1.01 -7.92 -15.54
CA LEU A 60 2.07 -7.66 -14.58
C LEU A 60 2.93 -8.91 -14.41
N LEU A 61 4.10 -8.91 -15.03
CA LEU A 61 5.12 -9.94 -14.82
C LEU A 61 5.82 -9.70 -13.48
N VAL A 62 5.50 -10.52 -12.48
CA VAL A 62 6.11 -10.45 -11.14
C VAL A 62 7.26 -11.45 -11.03
N PHE A 63 8.48 -10.94 -10.88
CA PHE A 63 9.67 -11.75 -10.62
C PHE A 63 10.18 -11.49 -9.20
N GLY A 64 10.45 -12.56 -8.45
CA GLY A 64 11.06 -12.49 -7.13
C GLY A 64 12.53 -12.91 -7.15
N TYR A 65 13.32 -12.34 -6.25
CA TYR A 65 14.70 -12.78 -5.98
C TYR A 65 14.75 -13.58 -4.69
N ALA A 66 15.65 -14.57 -4.63
CA ALA A 66 15.91 -15.30 -3.39
C ALA A 66 16.67 -14.39 -2.41
N CYS A 67 16.16 -14.28 -1.18
CA CYS A 67 16.85 -13.60 -0.08
C CYS A 67 17.54 -14.63 0.81
N LYS A 68 18.81 -14.38 1.15
CA LYS A 68 19.57 -15.22 2.08
C LYS A 68 19.29 -14.78 3.51
N ILE A 69 18.64 -15.64 4.30
CA ILE A 69 18.40 -15.40 5.73
C ILE A 69 19.62 -15.89 6.51
N PHE A 70 20.16 -15.01 7.34
CA PHE A 70 21.24 -15.35 8.27
C PHE A 70 20.67 -15.36 9.68
N ARG A 71 21.01 -16.39 10.45
CA ARG A 71 20.68 -16.40 11.88
C ARG A 71 21.60 -15.43 12.61
N ASP A 72 20.99 -14.45 13.26
CA ASP A 72 21.63 -13.50 14.15
C ASP A 72 20.80 -13.45 15.43
N ASP A 73 21.09 -14.37 16.34
CA ASP A 73 20.33 -14.56 17.58
C ASP A 73 20.52 -13.35 18.53
N GLU A 74 21.63 -12.62 18.43
CA GLU A 74 21.84 -11.39 19.21
C GLU A 74 20.87 -10.31 18.75
N LYS A 75 20.84 -10.01 17.44
CA LYS A 75 19.92 -9.04 16.87
C LYS A 75 18.46 -9.42 17.09
N ALA A 76 18.12 -10.71 16.98
CA ALA A 76 16.78 -11.21 17.28
C ALA A 76 16.37 -10.86 18.71
N ARG A 77 17.24 -11.13 19.70
CA ARG A 77 16.99 -10.78 21.10
C ARG A 77 16.85 -9.27 21.31
N GLU A 78 17.60 -8.45 20.58
CA GLU A 78 17.46 -6.99 20.66
C GLU A 78 16.10 -6.49 20.16
N MET A 79 15.61 -7.09 19.08
CA MET A 79 14.28 -6.82 18.55
C MET A 79 13.19 -7.26 19.54
N ASP A 80 13.33 -8.45 20.13
CA ASP A 80 12.40 -8.98 21.13
C ASP A 80 12.35 -8.11 22.39
N HIS A 81 13.49 -7.53 22.79
CA HIS A 81 13.55 -6.55 23.88
C HIS A 81 12.97 -5.17 23.52
N GLY A 82 12.53 -4.96 22.28
CA GLY A 82 11.91 -3.71 21.84
C GLY A 82 12.87 -2.53 21.76
N LYS A 83 14.19 -2.75 21.61
CA LYS A 83 15.20 -1.66 21.56
C LYS A 83 15.00 -0.68 20.40
N GLN A 84 14.32 -1.12 19.34
CA GLN A 84 14.01 -0.28 18.17
C GLN A 84 12.76 0.58 18.37
N LEU A 85 11.98 0.31 19.41
CA LEU A 85 10.76 1.04 19.68
C LEU A 85 11.07 2.34 20.44
N ILE A 86 10.40 3.41 20.07
CA ILE A 86 10.51 4.73 20.72
C ILE A 86 9.17 5.10 21.37
N PRO A 87 9.16 5.82 22.52
CA PRO A 87 7.95 6.42 23.06
C PRO A 87 7.26 7.34 22.05
N TRP A 88 5.94 7.38 22.07
CA TRP A 88 5.15 8.18 21.14
C TRP A 88 4.17 9.09 21.89
N MET A 89 3.98 10.31 21.37
CA MET A 89 3.06 11.32 21.93
C MET A 89 3.28 11.66 23.43
N GLY A 90 4.50 11.50 23.94
CA GLY A 90 4.83 11.75 25.35
C GLY A 90 4.43 10.63 26.31
N ASP A 91 3.87 9.51 25.82
CA ASP A 91 3.57 8.32 26.61
C ASP A 91 4.68 7.27 26.43
N VAL A 92 5.25 6.83 27.56
CA VAL A 92 6.32 5.82 27.61
C VAL A 92 5.82 4.39 27.43
N ASN A 93 4.53 4.15 27.67
CA ASN A 93 3.90 2.83 27.52
C ASN A 93 3.46 2.60 26.07
N LEU A 94 3.12 3.67 25.35
CA LEU A 94 2.78 3.64 23.94
C LEU A 94 4.04 3.80 23.09
N LYS A 95 4.55 2.70 22.56
CA LYS A 95 5.76 2.70 21.73
C LYS A 95 5.46 2.37 20.27
N ILE A 96 6.17 3.02 19.37
CA ILE A 96 6.11 2.77 17.92
C ILE A 96 7.50 2.40 17.39
N ASP A 97 7.57 1.81 16.20
CA ASP A 97 8.85 1.58 15.53
C ASP A 97 9.55 2.91 15.20
N ARG A 98 10.89 2.94 15.26
CA ARG A 98 11.70 4.12 14.94
C ARG A 98 11.44 4.67 13.53
N TYR A 99 11.07 3.82 12.59
CA TYR A 99 10.79 4.18 11.20
C TYR A 99 9.30 4.16 10.88
N ASP A 100 8.44 4.08 11.90
CA ASP A 100 7.00 4.23 11.75
C ASP A 100 6.68 5.68 11.33
N VAL A 101 5.95 5.83 10.20
CA VAL A 101 5.61 7.14 9.62
C VAL A 101 4.78 8.00 10.58
N ARG A 102 4.06 7.38 11.54
CA ARG A 102 3.33 8.13 12.58
C ARG A 102 4.26 8.98 13.45
N GLY A 103 5.53 8.60 13.57
CA GLY A 103 6.54 9.37 14.28
C GLY A 103 6.88 10.73 13.63
N ALA A 104 6.47 10.94 12.37
CA ALA A 104 6.61 12.25 11.71
C ALA A 104 5.46 13.22 12.04
N LEU A 105 4.38 12.74 12.68
CA LEU A 105 3.24 13.57 13.05
C LEU A 105 3.51 14.26 14.40
N CYS A 106 3.39 15.59 14.42
CA CYS A 106 3.53 16.38 15.65
C CYS A 106 2.22 16.48 16.44
N GLU A 107 1.08 16.44 15.74
CA GLU A 107 -0.26 16.52 16.34
C GLU A 107 -1.19 15.52 15.68
N LEU A 108 -2.03 14.87 16.49
CA LEU A 108 -3.00 13.87 16.02
C LEU A 108 -4.36 14.47 15.68
N ALA A 109 -4.73 15.61 16.27
CA ALA A 109 -6.06 16.20 16.15
C ALA A 109 -6.57 16.35 14.70
N PRO A 110 -5.76 16.74 13.70
CA PRO A 110 -6.22 16.82 12.31
C PRO A 110 -6.57 15.48 11.66
N HIS A 111 -6.09 14.38 12.25
CA HIS A 111 -6.25 13.02 11.75
C HIS A 111 -7.11 12.15 12.66
N GLU A 112 -7.61 12.70 13.77
CA GLU A 112 -8.58 12.01 14.61
C GLU A 112 -9.90 11.87 13.84
N ALA A 113 -10.56 10.74 14.08
CA ALA A 113 -11.89 10.55 13.55
C ALA A 113 -12.80 11.65 14.13
N PRO A 114 -13.75 12.17 13.33
CA PRO A 114 -14.80 13.04 13.87
C PRO A 114 -15.50 12.36 15.06
N PRO A 115 -16.11 13.13 15.98
CA PRO A 115 -16.95 12.55 17.03
C PRO A 115 -17.92 11.51 16.45
N GLY A 116 -18.16 10.37 17.08
CA GLY A 116 -18.98 9.28 16.49
C GLY A 116 -18.26 8.40 15.43
N GLY A 117 -16.99 8.69 15.12
CA GLY A 117 -16.17 7.90 14.20
C GLY A 117 -16.64 7.97 12.75
N TYR A 118 -16.11 7.08 11.90
CA TYR A 118 -16.53 6.99 10.49
C TYR A 118 -17.87 6.27 10.30
N GLY A 119 -18.41 5.66 11.36
CA GLY A 119 -19.69 4.92 11.32
C GLY A 119 -20.90 5.77 11.67
N ASN A 120 -20.79 6.66 12.67
CA ASN A 120 -21.89 7.52 13.12
C ASN A 120 -21.62 8.99 12.78
N ARG A 121 -21.43 9.28 11.48
CA ARG A 121 -21.18 10.64 10.98
C ARG A 121 -22.31 11.63 11.38
N LEU A 122 -23.55 11.15 11.50
CA LEU A 122 -24.69 12.02 11.83
C LEU A 122 -24.78 12.40 13.31
N GLU A 123 -24.17 11.64 14.22
CA GLU A 123 -24.46 11.70 15.66
C GLU A 123 -24.02 13.03 16.31
N TYR A 124 -23.05 13.72 15.72
CA TYR A 124 -22.54 15.01 16.18
C TYR A 124 -23.10 16.22 15.42
N LEU A 125 -23.92 15.98 14.40
CA LEU A 125 -24.56 17.04 13.63
C LEU A 125 -25.87 17.46 14.29
N SER A 126 -26.21 18.74 14.21
CA SER A 126 -27.52 19.22 14.58
C SER A 126 -28.62 18.61 13.70
N ALA A 127 -29.87 18.62 14.15
CA ALA A 127 -30.99 18.09 13.36
C ALA A 127 -31.14 18.78 11.98
N GLU A 128 -30.71 20.04 11.86
CA GLU A 128 -30.66 20.75 10.58
C GLU A 128 -29.56 20.19 9.68
N GLU A 129 -28.34 20.05 10.20
CA GLU A 129 -27.19 19.51 9.48
C GLU A 129 -27.37 18.04 9.09
N GLN A 130 -28.01 17.23 9.94
CA GLN A 130 -28.34 15.84 9.62
C GLN A 130 -29.30 15.75 8.42
N ARG A 131 -30.29 16.64 8.35
CA ARG A 131 -31.20 16.70 7.19
C ARG A 131 -30.46 17.13 5.92
N ALA A 132 -29.52 18.07 6.03
CA ALA A 132 -28.71 18.48 4.91
C ALA A 132 -27.80 17.35 4.40
N GLU A 133 -27.09 16.64 5.28
CA GLU A 133 -26.24 15.49 4.90
C GLU A 133 -27.06 14.36 4.28
N GLN A 134 -28.26 14.07 4.80
CA GLN A 134 -29.18 13.07 4.22
C GLN A 134 -29.59 13.41 2.79
N LEU A 135 -29.96 14.68 2.52
CA LEU A 135 -30.28 15.12 1.17
C LEU A 135 -29.07 14.99 0.23
N CYS A 136 -27.88 15.37 0.69
CA CYS A 136 -26.66 15.19 -0.10
C CYS A 136 -26.35 13.71 -0.38
N GLU A 137 -26.63 12.83 0.58
CA GLU A 137 -26.44 11.39 0.43
C GLU A 137 -27.44 10.79 -0.57
N GLU A 138 -28.71 11.20 -0.53
CA GLU A 138 -29.72 10.83 -1.51
C GLU A 138 -29.30 11.23 -2.93
N GLU A 139 -28.84 12.47 -3.13
CA GLU A 139 -28.34 12.95 -4.43
C GLU A 139 -27.10 12.16 -4.89
N ARG A 140 -26.18 11.86 -3.96
CA ARG A 140 -24.95 11.08 -4.25
C ARG A 140 -25.26 9.67 -4.77
N TYR A 141 -26.33 9.04 -4.27
CA TYR A 141 -26.74 7.70 -4.67
C TYR A 141 -27.92 7.66 -5.63
N LEU A 142 -28.45 8.82 -6.06
CA LEU A 142 -29.63 8.91 -6.91
C LEU A 142 -29.49 8.08 -8.20
N PHE A 143 -28.33 8.13 -8.85
CA PHE A 143 -28.05 7.40 -10.08
C PHE A 143 -27.98 5.87 -9.89
N LEU A 144 -27.68 5.39 -8.69
CA LEU A 144 -27.62 3.95 -8.40
C LEU A 144 -29.03 3.33 -8.40
N TYR A 145 -30.03 4.09 -7.91
CA TYR A 145 -31.41 3.63 -7.81
C TYR A 145 -32.26 4.05 -9.01
N ASN A 146 -31.93 5.17 -9.64
CA ASN A 146 -32.62 5.70 -10.80
C ASN A 146 -31.76 5.48 -12.06
N ASN A 147 -31.70 4.23 -12.52
CA ASN A 147 -31.03 3.90 -13.77
C ASN A 147 -31.92 4.34 -14.95
N GLU A 148 -31.66 5.53 -15.48
CA GLU A 148 -32.40 6.09 -16.62
C GLU A 148 -32.42 5.16 -17.84
N GLU A 149 -31.35 4.39 -18.06
CA GLU A 149 -31.27 3.40 -19.16
C GLU A 149 -32.23 2.23 -18.95
N GLU A 150 -32.36 1.73 -17.71
CA GLU A 150 -33.30 0.65 -17.38
C GLU A 150 -34.75 1.13 -17.51
N LEU A 151 -35.04 2.36 -17.09
CA LEU A 151 -36.36 2.98 -17.25
C LEU A 151 -36.71 3.17 -18.73
N ARG A 152 -35.76 3.63 -19.56
CA ARG A 152 -35.95 3.73 -21.02
C ARG A 152 -36.19 2.36 -21.66
N LEU A 153 -35.41 1.35 -21.30
CA LEU A 153 -35.59 -0.02 -21.78
C LEU A 153 -36.96 -0.59 -21.40
N ARG A 154 -37.41 -0.38 -20.16
CA ARG A 154 -38.75 -0.78 -19.70
C ARG A 154 -39.86 -0.05 -20.48
N GLN A 155 -39.70 1.23 -20.77
CA GLN A 155 -40.66 2.00 -21.59
C GLN A 155 -40.70 1.51 -23.04
N VAL A 156 -39.56 1.22 -23.67
CA VAL A 156 -39.52 0.70 -25.04
C VAL A 156 -40.16 -0.69 -25.14
N LEU A 157 -39.95 -1.54 -24.13
CA LEU A 157 -40.56 -2.87 -24.06
C LEU A 157 -42.07 -2.84 -23.75
N GLN A 158 -42.59 -1.80 -23.11
CA GLN A 158 -44.04 -1.63 -22.89
C GLN A 158 -44.79 -1.06 -24.10
N VAL A 159 -44.06 -0.51 -25.09
CA VAL A 159 -44.64 0.14 -26.28
C VAL A 159 -44.49 -0.76 -27.54
N SER A 160 -43.84 -1.92 -27.41
CA SER A 160 -43.79 -2.98 -28.45
C SER A 160 -44.79 -4.10 -28.14
#